data_AF-Q6BQV6-F1
#
_entry.id   AF-Q6BQV6-F1
#
_cell.length_a   1.000
_cell.length_b   1.000
_cell.length_c   1.000
_cell.angle_alpha   90.00
_cell.angle_beta   90.00
_cell.angle_gamma   90.00
#
_symmetry.space_group_name_H-M   'P 1'
#
loop_
_entity.id
_entity.type
_entity.pdbx_description
1 polymer ?
#
loop_
_entity_poly.entity_id
_entity_poly.type
_entity_poly.pdbx_seq_one_letter_code
_entity_poly.pdbx_strand_id
1 'polypeptide(L)'
;MIGKSILILFIWLSSIFGVSFAIIPNVGNIDESNSNDQHDEPGHLSLPNLLQANSINDLDLTWDVLSNIKLDTGRLVIDKSNGAVWSKAHLANTGDEWTIEMVFRSSGTAKNDLAFGDTNGLALWLIDSSNSLPINDRNVDNFGGPSQFDGFQFLINTNEKRGLKIFNNDGTKTLKNTIEQSIGDCTFNYLDSSVPFTVRVSYSKSRKWFKVQIDNNLCFKTDKIILPDDLNDFMFGITGNISPSSQEVYEILKLNVWSHLTNDAIDDHALMSDGNLKIEYKTVTADDPKDTYIPPSRIRESLMERNRKHKEEILRQQRVTHQQGKEDNKIDLLLNDISFKLENLELRLSSMDSSVSGDTSYDTKVLGAQLKDITTIQTQQQEALSNLQQSYDQFKTTLVHQYTELLQSVSKLNEKVIGEVREHQYSTEELGKKVDLLMSNHKEVAYQYQNGNNEFRNNEADLLPSIIRWVLIPVVVGIILLTIVVYRLRHDIKHSKLL
;
A
#
# COMPACT_ATOMS: atom_id res chain seq x y z
N MET A 1 76.07 17.58 -7.30
CA MET A 1 75.42 18.87 -6.95
C MET A 1 74.97 19.45 -8.28
N ILE A 2 73.71 19.48 -8.68
CA ILE A 2 72.45 19.80 -8.00
C ILE A 2 71.41 18.78 -8.51
N GLY A 3 71.03 17.83 -7.65
CA GLY A 3 70.20 16.68 -8.01
C GLY A 3 69.50 16.05 -6.80
N LYS A 4 69.25 16.84 -5.76
CA LYS A 4 68.56 16.44 -4.51
C LYS A 4 67.67 17.57 -4.00
N SER A 5 66.72 17.98 -4.83
CA SER A 5 65.57 18.83 -4.48
C SER A 5 64.46 18.69 -5.54
N ILE A 6 64.53 17.71 -6.44
CA ILE A 6 63.66 16.51 -6.38
C ILE A 6 63.02 16.26 -5.00
N LEU A 7 61.70 16.08 -5.05
CA LEU A 7 60.85 15.22 -4.22
C LEU A 7 59.92 15.85 -3.17
N ILE A 8 60.14 17.05 -2.64
CA ILE A 8 59.31 17.51 -1.50
C ILE A 8 58.11 18.39 -1.91
N LEU A 9 58.18 19.09 -3.05
CA LEU A 9 57.10 20.02 -3.43
C LEU A 9 55.93 19.38 -4.19
N PHE A 10 56.09 18.17 -4.73
CA PHE A 10 55.03 17.48 -5.48
C PHE A 10 54.22 16.46 -4.66
N ILE A 11 54.59 16.22 -3.40
CA ILE A 11 53.91 15.26 -2.52
C ILE A 11 52.77 15.91 -1.70
N TRP A 12 52.65 17.24 -1.71
CA TRP A 12 51.60 17.95 -0.94
C TRP A 12 50.36 18.38 -1.75
N LEU A 13 50.31 18.11 -3.07
CA LEU A 13 49.17 18.51 -3.91
C LEU A 13 48.32 17.34 -4.44
N SER A 14 48.58 16.10 -4.03
CA SER A 14 47.83 14.91 -4.49
C SER A 14 46.90 14.29 -3.43
N SER A 15 46.66 14.96 -2.30
CA SER A 15 45.77 14.46 -1.22
C SER A 15 44.36 15.06 -1.20
N ILE A 16 43.89 15.66 -2.29
CA ILE A 16 42.50 16.14 -2.42
C ILE A 16 41.91 15.63 -3.74
N PHE A 17 41.91 14.32 -3.93
CA PHE A 17 40.97 13.60 -4.80
C PHE A 17 40.92 12.15 -4.31
N GLY A 18 40.46 11.98 -3.07
CA GLY A 18 39.99 10.69 -2.57
C GLY A 18 38.67 10.37 -3.28
N VAL A 19 38.78 9.79 -4.47
CA VAL A 19 37.67 9.08 -5.10
C VAL A 19 37.37 7.90 -4.17
N SER A 20 36.32 8.04 -3.37
CA SER A 20 35.69 6.90 -2.71
C SER A 20 35.20 5.96 -3.81
N PHE A 21 36.01 4.96 -4.16
CA PHE A 21 35.50 3.75 -4.77
C PHE A 21 34.66 3.04 -3.71
N ALA A 22 33.41 3.47 -3.58
CA ALA A 22 32.37 2.59 -3.08
C ALA A 22 32.30 1.45 -4.10
N ILE A 23 32.70 0.26 -3.66
CA ILE A 23 32.39 -0.98 -4.35
C ILE A 23 30.87 -1.08 -4.33
N ILE A 24 30.24 -0.64 -5.42
CA ILE A 24 28.85 -0.97 -5.69
C ILE A 24 28.88 -2.48 -5.91
N PRO A 25 28.18 -3.30 -5.10
CA PRO A 25 28.05 -4.71 -5.43
C PRO A 25 27.39 -4.76 -6.80
N ASN A 26 28.12 -5.33 -7.76
CA ASN A 26 27.59 -5.70 -9.05
C ASN A 26 26.49 -6.73 -8.77
N VAL A 27 25.24 -6.28 -8.74
CA VAL A 27 24.07 -7.15 -8.75
C VAL A 27 24.07 -7.74 -10.16
N GLY A 28 24.83 -8.82 -10.34
CA GLY A 28 24.79 -9.60 -11.56
C GLY A 28 23.35 -10.03 -11.79
N ASN A 29 22.94 -9.96 -13.06
CA ASN A 29 21.73 -10.57 -13.59
C ASN A 29 21.50 -11.93 -12.91
N ILE A 30 20.48 -11.99 -12.08
CA ILE A 30 19.83 -13.24 -11.72
C ILE A 30 18.78 -13.45 -12.79
N ASP A 31 19.25 -13.82 -13.99
CA ASP A 31 18.45 -14.60 -14.91
C ASP A 31 18.91 -16.06 -14.75
N GLU A 32 17.93 -16.96 -14.69
CA GLU A 32 18.05 -18.42 -14.53
C GLU A 32 18.24 -18.94 -13.08
N SER A 33 17.16 -18.84 -12.31
CA SER A 33 16.74 -19.98 -11.49
C SER A 33 15.24 -20.22 -11.69
N ASN A 34 14.89 -21.40 -12.19
CA ASN A 34 13.52 -21.90 -12.31
C ASN A 34 12.74 -21.77 -10.99
N SER A 35 11.89 -20.75 -10.88
CA SER A 35 10.70 -20.77 -10.03
C SER A 35 9.51 -20.32 -10.88
N ASN A 36 8.40 -21.04 -10.77
CA ASN A 36 7.10 -20.67 -11.35
C ASN A 36 6.48 -19.50 -10.57
N ASP A 37 7.26 -18.49 -10.21
CA ASP A 37 6.75 -17.23 -9.70
C ASP A 37 6.49 -16.35 -10.92
N GLN A 38 5.28 -16.46 -11.48
CA GLN A 38 4.74 -15.37 -12.29
C GLN A 38 4.82 -14.12 -11.42
N HIS A 39 5.80 -13.26 -11.67
CA HIS A 39 5.75 -11.90 -11.19
C HIS A 39 4.41 -11.33 -11.69
N ASP A 40 3.53 -10.96 -10.75
CA ASP A 40 2.26 -10.25 -11.01
C ASP A 40 2.56 -8.82 -11.51
N GLU A 41 3.39 -8.69 -12.55
CA GLU A 41 3.70 -7.40 -13.16
C GLU A 41 2.42 -6.77 -13.71
N PRO A 42 2.21 -5.46 -13.49
CA PRO A 42 1.08 -4.75 -14.09
C PRO A 42 1.07 -4.93 -15.60
N GLY A 43 -0.11 -5.17 -16.16
CA GLY A 43 -0.28 -5.31 -17.60
C GLY A 43 0.02 -4.02 -18.36
N HIS A 44 0.20 -4.13 -19.68
CA HIS A 44 0.54 -3.02 -20.59
C HIS A 44 -0.50 -1.88 -20.64
N LEU A 45 -1.70 -2.12 -20.12
CA LEU A 45 -2.78 -1.14 -19.98
C LEU A 45 -2.63 -0.21 -18.76
N SER A 46 -1.63 -0.46 -17.91
CA SER A 46 -1.36 0.32 -16.70
C SER A 46 -0.81 1.72 -17.00
N LEU A 47 -0.96 2.65 -16.05
CA LEU A 47 -0.19 3.89 -16.09
C LEU A 47 1.31 3.56 -15.99
N PRO A 48 2.17 4.19 -16.80
CA PRO A 48 3.61 4.01 -16.67
C PRO A 48 4.09 4.55 -15.32
N ASN A 49 5.33 4.23 -14.95
CA ASN A 49 5.92 4.79 -13.75
C ASN A 49 6.06 6.32 -13.90
N LEU A 50 5.17 7.05 -13.23
CA LEU A 50 5.07 8.50 -13.33
C LEU A 50 6.34 9.22 -12.83
N LEU A 51 7.15 8.59 -11.96
CA LEU A 51 8.45 9.14 -11.54
C LEU A 51 9.47 9.22 -12.67
N GLN A 52 9.30 8.41 -13.72
CA GLN A 52 10.16 8.39 -14.91
C GLN A 52 9.60 9.26 -16.05
N ALA A 53 8.34 9.67 -15.96
CA ALA A 53 7.73 10.57 -16.94
C ALA A 53 8.24 11.99 -16.73
N ASN A 54 8.71 12.63 -17.80
CA ASN A 54 9.23 14.00 -17.75
C ASN A 54 8.13 15.03 -18.04
N SER A 55 7.14 14.64 -18.83
CA SER A 55 6.03 15.50 -19.24
C SER A 55 4.71 14.72 -19.23
N ILE A 56 3.60 15.44 -19.04
CA ILE A 56 2.25 14.86 -19.17
C ILE A 56 2.02 14.27 -20.57
N ASN A 57 2.63 14.85 -21.60
CA ASN A 57 2.52 14.39 -22.98
C ASN A 57 3.15 13.01 -23.21
N ASP A 58 4.00 12.53 -22.29
CA ASP A 58 4.57 11.18 -22.36
C ASP A 58 3.45 10.11 -22.22
N LEU A 59 2.28 10.50 -21.73
CA LEU A 59 1.10 9.63 -21.61
C LEU A 59 0.23 9.58 -22.87
N ASP A 60 0.40 10.51 -23.83
CA ASP A 60 -0.49 10.68 -24.99
C ASP A 60 -0.55 9.46 -25.92
N LEU A 61 0.39 8.52 -25.82
CA LEU A 61 0.37 7.30 -26.62
C LEU A 61 -0.66 6.28 -26.12
N THR A 62 -0.91 6.23 -24.82
CA THR A 62 -1.74 5.20 -24.18
C THR A 62 -2.93 5.77 -23.41
N TRP A 63 -2.91 7.06 -23.11
CA TRP A 63 -3.90 7.76 -22.31
C TRP A 63 -4.36 9.05 -23.00
N ASP A 64 -5.66 9.34 -22.90
CA ASP A 64 -6.23 10.64 -23.21
C ASP A 64 -6.33 11.47 -21.93
N VAL A 65 -5.53 12.53 -21.87
CA VAL A 65 -5.56 13.50 -20.77
C VAL A 65 -6.49 14.65 -21.16
N LEU A 66 -7.51 14.87 -20.34
CA LEU A 66 -8.57 15.84 -20.57
C LEU A 66 -8.65 16.86 -19.42
N SER A 67 -9.14 18.05 -19.75
CA SER A 67 -9.33 19.14 -18.79
C SER A 67 -8.05 19.50 -18.00
N ASN A 68 -8.10 19.65 -16.67
CA ASN A 68 -7.03 20.29 -15.87
C ASN A 68 -6.12 19.30 -15.11
N ILE A 69 -5.77 18.16 -15.69
CA ILE A 69 -4.76 17.26 -15.10
C ILE A 69 -3.34 17.77 -15.37
N LYS A 70 -2.48 17.68 -14.35
CA LYS A 70 -1.06 18.02 -14.43
C LYS A 70 -0.20 16.86 -13.94
N LEU A 71 0.98 16.69 -14.52
CA LEU A 71 2.02 15.84 -13.95
C LEU A 71 2.89 16.70 -13.03
N ASP A 72 2.95 16.37 -11.75
CA ASP A 72 3.84 17.02 -10.78
C ASP A 72 4.66 15.96 -10.04
N THR A 73 5.98 16.01 -10.17
CA THR A 73 6.93 15.21 -9.36
C THR A 73 6.50 13.76 -9.17
N GLY A 74 6.20 13.05 -10.26
CA GLY A 74 5.87 11.62 -10.23
C GLY A 74 4.43 11.24 -9.90
N ARG A 75 3.47 12.16 -10.01
CA ARG A 75 2.04 11.91 -9.77
C ARG A 75 1.17 12.81 -10.63
N LEU A 76 -0.02 12.33 -10.98
CA LEU A 76 -1.04 13.14 -11.65
C LEU A 76 -1.83 13.91 -10.60
N VAL A 77 -2.04 15.20 -10.84
CA VAL A 77 -2.64 16.13 -9.90
C VAL A 77 -3.87 16.78 -10.51
N ILE A 78 -4.97 16.72 -9.77
CA ILE A 78 -6.18 17.51 -9.98
C ILE A 78 -6.23 18.50 -8.82
N ASP A 79 -5.98 19.78 -9.10
CA ASP A 79 -5.93 20.84 -8.08
C ASP A 79 -7.05 21.88 -8.22
N LYS A 80 -7.68 21.96 -9.39
CA LYS A 80 -8.75 22.93 -9.68
C LYS A 80 -9.71 22.36 -10.70
N SER A 81 -11.01 22.54 -10.46
CA SER A 81 -12.09 22.17 -11.38
C SER A 81 -12.00 20.69 -11.80
N ASN A 82 -12.49 20.36 -13.00
CA ASN A 82 -12.49 18.99 -13.51
C ASN A 82 -11.11 18.61 -14.08
N GLY A 83 -10.72 17.35 -13.88
CA GLY A 83 -9.60 16.70 -14.53
C GLY A 83 -9.95 15.25 -14.87
N ALA A 84 -9.50 14.75 -16.01
CA ALA A 84 -9.80 13.39 -16.43
C ALA A 84 -8.64 12.75 -17.21
N VAL A 85 -8.39 11.46 -16.96
CA VAL A 85 -7.41 10.66 -17.69
C VAL A 85 -8.06 9.32 -18.05
N TRP A 86 -8.11 8.99 -19.34
CA TRP A 86 -8.83 7.84 -19.87
C TRP A 86 -7.94 6.96 -20.73
N SER A 87 -8.13 5.65 -20.66
CA SER A 87 -7.33 4.70 -21.44
C SER A 87 -7.72 4.77 -22.91
N LYS A 88 -6.73 4.79 -23.82
CA LYS A 88 -6.98 4.69 -25.26
C LYS A 88 -7.36 3.27 -25.69
N ALA A 89 -6.77 2.30 -25.00
CA ALA A 89 -7.07 0.90 -25.19
C ALA A 89 -8.13 0.44 -24.19
N HIS A 90 -9.00 -0.46 -24.64
CA HIS A 90 -10.03 -1.08 -23.81
C HIS A 90 -9.46 -2.27 -23.03
N LEU A 91 -10.11 -2.58 -21.91
CA LEU A 91 -9.79 -3.70 -21.05
C LEU A 91 -10.15 -5.02 -21.73
N ALA A 92 -9.14 -5.71 -22.26
CA ALA A 92 -9.33 -7.03 -22.85
C ALA A 92 -9.91 -8.02 -21.83
N ASN A 93 -10.80 -8.90 -22.30
CA ASN A 93 -11.45 -9.94 -21.49
C ASN A 93 -12.29 -9.40 -20.33
N THR A 94 -12.97 -8.26 -20.54
CA THR A 94 -13.84 -7.63 -19.54
C THR A 94 -14.85 -8.61 -18.91
N GLY A 95 -15.36 -9.56 -19.69
CA GLY A 95 -16.36 -10.54 -19.25
C GLY A 95 -15.84 -11.77 -18.47
N ASP A 96 -14.53 -11.93 -18.30
CA ASP A 96 -13.96 -13.13 -17.63
C ASP A 96 -13.36 -12.82 -16.26
N GLU A 97 -12.08 -12.41 -16.21
CA GLU A 97 -11.37 -12.06 -14.98
C GLU A 97 -10.44 -10.85 -15.21
N TRP A 98 -10.39 -9.94 -14.23
CA TRP A 98 -9.47 -8.81 -14.26
C TRP A 98 -9.31 -8.19 -12.87
N THR A 99 -8.23 -7.43 -12.70
CA THR A 99 -7.96 -6.63 -11.52
C THR A 99 -7.49 -5.24 -11.94
N ILE A 100 -8.03 -4.20 -11.30
CA ILE A 100 -7.57 -2.82 -11.47
C ILE A 100 -7.26 -2.24 -10.09
N GLU A 101 -6.11 -1.61 -9.96
CA GLU A 101 -5.65 -1.02 -8.71
C GLU A 101 -5.23 0.43 -8.93
N MET A 102 -5.94 1.34 -8.27
CA MET A 102 -5.64 2.77 -8.25
C MET A 102 -5.04 3.15 -6.90
N VAL A 103 -3.89 3.82 -6.93
CA VAL A 103 -3.27 4.42 -5.74
C VAL A 103 -3.45 5.93 -5.80
N PHE A 104 -4.13 6.49 -4.81
CA PHE A 104 -4.45 7.91 -4.77
C PHE A 104 -4.30 8.48 -3.35
N ARG A 105 -4.22 9.81 -3.25
CA ARG A 105 -4.39 10.52 -1.97
C ARG A 105 -5.12 11.85 -2.18
N SER A 106 -5.62 12.40 -1.08
CA SER A 106 -6.20 13.73 -1.04
C SER A 106 -5.43 14.59 -0.02
N SER A 107 -5.12 15.84 -0.39
CA SER A 107 -4.58 16.83 0.55
C SER A 107 -5.67 17.56 1.35
N GLY A 108 -6.94 17.25 1.11
CA GLY A 108 -8.08 17.92 1.73
C GLY A 108 -8.13 17.69 3.24
N THR A 109 -8.71 18.64 3.95
CA THR A 109 -8.84 18.61 5.42
C THR A 109 -10.29 18.49 5.84
N ALA A 110 -10.57 17.74 6.91
CA ALA A 110 -11.94 17.63 7.43
C ALA A 110 -12.49 18.97 7.93
N LYS A 111 -11.62 19.94 8.25
CA LYS A 111 -12.02 21.28 8.71
C LYS A 111 -12.60 22.15 7.60
N ASN A 112 -11.99 22.12 6.42
CA ASN A 112 -12.32 23.05 5.34
C ASN A 112 -13.06 22.37 4.19
N ASP A 113 -12.72 21.12 3.88
CA ASP A 113 -13.11 20.48 2.61
C ASP A 113 -14.32 19.56 2.75
N LEU A 114 -14.69 19.21 3.98
CA LEU A 114 -15.86 18.37 4.26
C LEU A 114 -17.17 18.97 3.71
N ALA A 115 -17.28 20.30 3.70
CA ALA A 115 -18.48 21.01 3.23
C ALA A 115 -18.66 20.96 1.69
N PHE A 116 -17.65 20.51 0.95
CA PHE A 116 -17.68 20.48 -0.51
C PHE A 116 -17.90 19.08 -1.07
N GLY A 117 -18.36 18.11 -0.27
CA GLY A 117 -18.54 16.72 -0.72
C GLY A 117 -19.43 16.54 -1.95
N ASP A 118 -20.39 17.45 -2.12
CA ASP A 118 -21.36 17.47 -3.21
C ASP A 118 -20.69 17.81 -4.56
N THR A 119 -19.55 18.50 -4.51
CA THR A 119 -18.78 18.99 -5.67
C THR A 119 -17.43 18.32 -5.81
N ASN A 120 -16.75 18.07 -4.70
CA ASN A 120 -15.44 17.46 -4.64
C ASN A 120 -15.58 15.94 -4.71
N GLY A 121 -14.82 15.32 -5.59
CA GLY A 121 -14.76 13.87 -5.64
C GLY A 121 -13.76 13.38 -6.66
N LEU A 122 -13.32 12.15 -6.45
CA LEU A 122 -12.48 11.39 -7.36
C LEU A 122 -13.25 10.12 -7.78
N ALA A 123 -13.33 9.85 -9.07
CA ALA A 123 -14.04 8.71 -9.61
C ALA A 123 -13.11 7.84 -10.47
N LEU A 124 -13.08 6.54 -10.17
CA LEU A 124 -12.55 5.52 -11.09
C LEU A 124 -13.72 4.99 -11.92
N TRP A 125 -13.49 4.76 -13.21
CA TRP A 125 -14.51 4.39 -14.17
C TRP A 125 -14.16 3.10 -14.90
N LEU A 126 -15.19 2.29 -15.17
CA LEU A 126 -15.15 1.12 -16.05
C LEU A 126 -16.42 1.12 -16.88
N ILE A 127 -16.36 1.54 -18.15
CA ILE A 127 -17.56 1.80 -18.95
C ILE A 127 -17.45 1.26 -20.36
N ASP A 128 -18.58 0.84 -20.94
CA ASP A 128 -18.71 0.66 -22.37
C ASP A 128 -18.86 2.03 -23.04
N SER A 129 -17.81 2.46 -23.74
CA SER A 129 -17.78 3.75 -24.45
C SER A 129 -18.81 3.87 -25.57
N SER A 130 -19.34 2.76 -26.10
CA SER A 130 -20.31 2.76 -27.20
C SER A 130 -21.74 3.10 -26.74
N ASN A 131 -22.06 2.79 -25.48
CA ASN A 131 -23.37 3.02 -24.86
C ASN A 131 -23.32 4.07 -23.74
N SER A 132 -22.22 4.83 -23.66
CA SER A 132 -22.02 5.95 -22.75
C SER A 132 -22.02 7.28 -23.51
N LEU A 133 -22.23 8.40 -22.80
CA LEU A 133 -21.99 9.70 -23.40
C LEU A 133 -20.52 9.82 -23.84
N PRO A 134 -20.22 10.51 -24.97
CA PRO A 134 -18.87 10.62 -25.47
C PRO A 134 -17.89 11.21 -24.44
N ILE A 135 -16.73 10.56 -24.26
CA ILE A 135 -15.71 11.01 -23.32
C ILE A 135 -14.96 12.21 -23.91
N ASN A 136 -15.26 13.42 -23.42
CA ASN A 136 -14.63 14.67 -23.83
C ASN A 136 -14.94 15.79 -22.82
N ASP A 137 -14.32 16.96 -23.01
CA ASP A 137 -14.46 18.13 -22.11
C ASP A 137 -15.88 18.73 -22.01
N ARG A 138 -16.86 18.26 -22.81
CA ARG A 138 -18.26 18.72 -22.70
C ARG A 138 -19.10 17.86 -21.76
N ASN A 139 -18.71 16.61 -21.53
CA ASN A 139 -19.45 15.63 -20.71
C ASN A 139 -18.71 15.37 -19.40
N VAL A 140 -18.61 16.42 -18.58
CA VAL A 140 -17.84 16.47 -17.32
C VAL A 140 -18.71 16.77 -16.10
N ASP A 141 -20.03 16.61 -16.24
CA ASP A 141 -21.06 16.96 -15.26
C ASP A 141 -21.15 15.97 -14.08
N ASN A 142 -20.50 14.81 -14.19
CA ASN A 142 -20.40 13.81 -13.13
C ASN A 142 -18.96 13.67 -12.63
N PHE A 143 -18.52 14.61 -11.79
CA PHE A 143 -17.15 14.64 -11.21
C PHE A 143 -16.04 14.51 -12.28
N GLY A 144 -16.18 15.22 -13.41
CA GLY A 144 -15.25 15.15 -14.52
C GLY A 144 -15.49 14.02 -15.53
N GLY A 145 -16.49 13.16 -15.30
CA GLY A 145 -16.93 12.10 -16.21
C GLY A 145 -18.38 12.28 -16.71
N PRO A 146 -18.87 11.34 -17.52
CA PRO A 146 -20.22 11.39 -18.10
C PRO A 146 -21.31 11.07 -17.07
N SER A 147 -22.41 11.82 -17.09
CA SER A 147 -23.57 11.55 -16.22
C SER A 147 -24.48 10.41 -16.69
N GLN A 148 -24.36 10.00 -17.96
CA GLN A 148 -24.99 8.82 -18.53
C GLN A 148 -23.89 7.91 -19.09
N PHE A 149 -23.78 6.74 -18.49
CA PHE A 149 -22.75 5.73 -18.78
C PHE A 149 -23.31 4.32 -18.68
N ASP A 150 -22.67 3.36 -19.32
CA ASP A 150 -22.92 1.92 -19.20
C ASP A 150 -21.71 1.26 -18.57
N GLY A 151 -21.86 0.66 -17.39
CA GLY A 151 -20.76 0.10 -16.59
C GLY A 151 -20.78 0.58 -15.14
N PHE A 152 -19.61 0.92 -14.59
CA PHE A 152 -19.39 1.22 -13.18
C PHE A 152 -18.66 2.55 -12.95
N GLN A 153 -19.08 3.23 -11.88
CA GLN A 153 -18.41 4.39 -11.31
C GLN A 153 -18.09 4.11 -9.84
N PHE A 154 -16.82 4.26 -9.47
CA PHE A 154 -16.32 4.15 -8.09
C PHE A 154 -16.00 5.55 -7.59
N LEU A 155 -16.97 6.20 -6.94
CA LEU A 155 -16.90 7.59 -6.51
C LEU A 155 -16.41 7.71 -5.06
N ILE A 156 -15.31 8.43 -4.86
CA ILE A 156 -14.73 8.76 -3.58
C ILE A 156 -15.04 10.21 -3.27
N ASN A 157 -15.91 10.45 -2.30
CA ASN A 157 -16.27 11.79 -1.85
C ASN A 157 -16.80 11.78 -0.41
N THR A 158 -17.17 12.96 0.10
CA THR A 158 -17.76 13.12 1.42
C THR A 158 -19.27 13.35 1.43
N ASN A 159 -19.92 13.50 0.27
CA ASN A 159 -21.37 13.71 0.18
C ASN A 159 -22.14 12.54 0.79
N GLU A 160 -23.11 12.78 1.67
CA GLU A 160 -23.91 11.80 2.43
C GLU A 160 -23.12 10.84 3.34
N LYS A 161 -22.10 10.16 2.82
CA LYS A 161 -21.21 9.22 3.52
C LYS A 161 -19.78 9.34 2.98
N ARG A 162 -18.82 9.48 3.90
CA ARG A 162 -17.41 9.61 3.55
C ARG A 162 -16.82 8.28 3.14
N GLY A 163 -16.09 8.25 2.02
CA GLY A 163 -15.42 7.06 1.53
C GLY A 163 -15.83 6.77 0.10
N LEU A 164 -15.96 5.49 -0.23
CA LEU A 164 -16.26 5.03 -1.58
C LEU A 164 -17.75 4.67 -1.72
N LYS A 165 -18.33 5.09 -2.85
CA LYS A 165 -19.66 4.68 -3.32
C LYS A 165 -19.52 4.07 -4.70
N ILE A 166 -20.25 2.99 -4.95
CA ILE A 166 -20.18 2.23 -6.19
C ILE A 166 -21.52 2.36 -6.89
N PHE A 167 -21.50 2.89 -8.10
CA PHE A 167 -22.68 3.05 -8.94
C PHE A 167 -22.55 2.15 -10.17
N ASN A 168 -23.67 1.60 -10.62
CA ASN A 168 -23.76 0.89 -11.88
C ASN A 168 -24.88 1.49 -12.73
N ASN A 169 -24.71 1.48 -14.04
CA ASN A 169 -25.71 1.94 -14.98
C ASN A 169 -25.58 1.19 -16.29
N ASP A 170 -26.63 1.22 -17.11
CA ASP A 170 -26.74 0.49 -18.38
C ASP A 170 -26.81 1.45 -19.60
N GLY A 171 -26.39 2.71 -19.41
CA GLY A 171 -26.48 3.75 -20.42
C GLY A 171 -27.89 4.32 -20.63
N THR A 172 -28.95 3.80 -20.00
CA THR A 172 -30.33 4.22 -20.34
C THR A 172 -30.77 5.53 -19.68
N LYS A 173 -30.19 5.88 -18.53
CA LYS A 173 -30.61 7.03 -17.71
C LYS A 173 -29.40 7.79 -17.15
N THR A 174 -29.64 9.04 -16.79
CA THR A 174 -28.71 9.83 -15.97
C THR A 174 -28.84 9.43 -14.51
N LEU A 175 -27.73 9.09 -13.85
CA LEU A 175 -27.71 8.79 -12.43
C LEU A 175 -27.50 10.04 -11.58
N LYS A 176 -28.10 10.04 -10.38
CA LYS A 176 -27.79 10.98 -9.31
C LYS A 176 -26.89 10.24 -8.32
N ASN A 177 -25.74 10.80 -7.98
CA ASN A 177 -24.74 10.17 -7.12
C ASN A 177 -25.14 10.16 -5.62
N THR A 178 -26.30 9.58 -5.32
CA THR A 178 -26.90 9.42 -3.99
C THR A 178 -26.75 7.99 -3.51
N ILE A 179 -26.56 7.75 -2.22
CA ILE A 179 -26.40 6.41 -1.63
C ILE A 179 -27.55 5.47 -2.02
N GLU A 180 -28.78 5.96 -2.13
CA GLU A 180 -29.94 5.16 -2.54
C GLU A 180 -29.79 4.53 -3.93
N GLN A 181 -28.99 5.15 -4.82
CA GLN A 181 -28.71 4.68 -6.17
C GLN A 181 -27.38 3.91 -6.27
N SER A 182 -26.62 3.83 -5.18
CA SER A 182 -25.40 3.01 -5.14
C SER A 182 -25.74 1.53 -4.98
N ILE A 183 -24.97 0.66 -5.63
CA ILE A 183 -25.03 -0.80 -5.42
C ILE A 183 -24.23 -1.26 -4.21
N GLY A 184 -23.32 -0.42 -3.73
CA GLY A 184 -22.47 -0.69 -2.59
C GLY A 184 -21.70 0.55 -2.18
N ASP A 185 -21.29 0.58 -0.92
CA ASP A 185 -20.52 1.68 -0.37
C ASP A 185 -19.65 1.19 0.80
N CYS A 186 -18.56 1.91 1.09
CA CYS A 186 -17.77 1.68 2.28
C CYS A 186 -17.22 2.97 2.87
N THR A 187 -17.19 3.02 4.20
CA THR A 187 -16.70 4.20 4.93
C THR A 187 -15.20 4.09 5.14
N PHE A 188 -14.47 5.13 4.74
CA PHE A 188 -13.11 5.36 5.20
C PHE A 188 -12.79 6.86 5.14
N ASN A 189 -11.88 7.30 6.01
CA ASN A 189 -11.47 8.69 6.09
C ASN A 189 -10.24 8.90 5.21
N TYR A 190 -10.45 9.45 4.02
CA TYR A 190 -9.37 9.76 3.09
C TYR A 190 -8.82 11.19 3.23
N LEU A 191 -9.59 12.09 3.89
CA LEU A 191 -9.16 13.43 4.25
C LEU A 191 -8.16 13.38 5.42
N ASP A 192 -7.32 14.41 5.55
CA ASP A 192 -6.29 14.54 6.57
C ASP A 192 -5.25 13.39 6.59
N SER A 193 -5.11 12.65 5.47
CA SER A 193 -4.12 11.58 5.34
C SER A 193 -2.96 11.99 4.44
N SER A 194 -1.74 11.89 4.94
CA SER A 194 -0.53 12.02 4.12
C SER A 194 -0.19 10.72 3.37
N VAL A 195 -0.76 9.60 3.80
CA VAL A 195 -0.52 8.25 3.27
C VAL A 195 -1.52 7.97 2.14
N PRO A 196 -1.07 7.51 0.97
CA PRO A 196 -1.94 7.09 -0.12
C PRO A 196 -2.79 5.87 0.22
N PHE A 197 -3.98 5.83 -0.37
CA PHE A 197 -4.91 4.71 -0.33
C PHE A 197 -4.86 3.92 -1.63
N THR A 198 -5.04 2.62 -1.51
CA THR A 198 -5.08 1.69 -2.63
C THR A 198 -6.51 1.17 -2.81
N VAL A 199 -7.16 1.57 -3.90
CA VAL A 199 -8.46 1.04 -4.31
C VAL A 199 -8.23 -0.08 -5.30
N ARG A 200 -8.64 -1.30 -4.95
CA ARG A 200 -8.57 -2.45 -5.84
C ARG A 200 -9.96 -2.92 -6.21
N VAL A 201 -10.23 -3.02 -7.50
CA VAL A 201 -11.46 -3.58 -8.06
C VAL A 201 -11.10 -4.85 -8.80
N SER A 202 -11.84 -5.92 -8.55
CA SER A 202 -11.61 -7.21 -9.20
C SER A 202 -12.92 -7.88 -9.56
N TYR A 203 -12.93 -8.55 -10.69
CA TYR A 203 -14.06 -9.33 -11.18
C TYR A 203 -13.60 -10.72 -11.57
N SER A 204 -14.45 -11.72 -11.29
CA SER A 204 -14.31 -13.03 -11.90
C SER A 204 -15.66 -13.69 -12.09
N LYS A 205 -15.92 -14.03 -13.35
CA LYS A 205 -17.09 -14.81 -13.76
C LYS A 205 -17.05 -16.23 -13.19
N SER A 206 -15.89 -16.89 -13.24
CA SER A 206 -15.68 -18.25 -12.73
C SER A 206 -15.96 -18.35 -11.22
N ARG A 207 -15.48 -17.38 -10.45
CA ARG A 207 -15.66 -17.32 -8.99
C ARG A 207 -16.98 -16.66 -8.56
N LYS A 208 -17.74 -16.11 -9.50
CA LYS A 208 -18.99 -15.37 -9.29
C LYS A 208 -18.84 -14.26 -8.25
N TRP A 209 -17.84 -13.40 -8.45
CA TRP A 209 -17.67 -12.26 -7.57
C TRP A 209 -17.25 -10.99 -8.31
N PHE A 210 -17.79 -9.89 -7.82
CA PHE A 210 -17.30 -8.55 -8.04
C PHE A 210 -16.88 -8.02 -6.67
N LYS A 211 -15.60 -7.69 -6.51
CA LYS A 211 -15.00 -7.34 -5.23
C LYS A 211 -14.25 -6.03 -5.33
N VAL A 212 -14.44 -5.19 -4.30
CA VAL A 212 -13.71 -3.94 -4.10
C VAL A 212 -13.02 -3.96 -2.74
N GLN A 213 -11.75 -3.57 -2.72
CA GLN A 213 -10.92 -3.49 -1.53
C GLN A 213 -10.29 -2.09 -1.40
N ILE A 214 -10.14 -1.64 -0.16
CA ILE A 214 -9.42 -0.41 0.20
C ILE A 214 -8.29 -0.80 1.14
N ASP A 215 -7.04 -0.54 0.74
CA ASP A 215 -5.83 -0.96 1.48
C ASP A 215 -5.87 -2.44 1.87
N ASN A 216 -6.23 -3.28 0.90
CA ASN A 216 -6.45 -4.73 1.04
C ASN A 216 -7.63 -5.16 1.94
N ASN A 217 -8.30 -4.23 2.62
CA ASN A 217 -9.51 -4.54 3.40
C ASN A 217 -10.73 -4.66 2.47
N LEU A 218 -11.60 -5.64 2.75
CA LEU A 218 -12.83 -5.83 2.01
C LEU A 218 -13.78 -4.63 2.21
N CYS A 219 -14.07 -3.92 1.12
CA CYS A 219 -15.03 -2.80 1.10
C CYS A 219 -16.41 -3.28 0.63
N PHE A 220 -16.45 -3.97 -0.50
CA PHE A 220 -17.69 -4.47 -1.10
C PHE A 220 -17.45 -5.79 -1.83
N LYS A 221 -18.40 -6.71 -1.76
CA LYS A 221 -18.37 -7.98 -2.50
C LYS A 221 -19.79 -8.44 -2.80
N THR A 222 -20.02 -8.83 -4.05
CA THR A 222 -21.30 -9.36 -4.48
C THR A 222 -21.13 -10.40 -5.58
N ASP A 223 -22.06 -11.34 -5.65
CA ASP A 223 -22.23 -12.34 -6.70
C ASP A 223 -23.36 -11.99 -7.67
N LYS A 224 -24.06 -10.86 -7.44
CA LYS A 224 -25.23 -10.43 -8.22
C LYS A 224 -24.86 -9.69 -9.51
N ILE A 225 -23.62 -9.22 -9.62
CA ILE A 225 -23.12 -8.53 -10.81
C ILE A 225 -22.64 -9.59 -11.81
N ILE A 226 -23.35 -9.68 -12.93
CA ILE A 226 -23.03 -10.59 -14.02
C ILE A 226 -22.87 -9.73 -15.28
N LEU A 227 -21.67 -9.74 -15.85
CA LEU A 227 -21.40 -9.05 -17.11
C LEU A 227 -21.90 -9.92 -18.28
N PRO A 228 -22.64 -9.34 -19.25
CA PRO A 228 -23.08 -10.08 -20.44
C PRO A 228 -21.90 -10.61 -21.27
N ASP A 229 -22.11 -11.73 -21.96
CA ASP A 229 -21.09 -12.35 -22.81
C ASP A 229 -20.85 -11.57 -24.12
N ASP A 230 -21.81 -10.74 -24.51
CA ASP A 230 -21.80 -9.89 -25.69
C ASP A 230 -21.43 -8.43 -25.37
N LEU A 231 -20.98 -8.15 -24.15
CA LEU A 231 -20.54 -6.83 -23.73
C LEU A 231 -19.25 -6.42 -24.46
N ASN A 232 -19.16 -5.15 -24.87
CA ASN A 232 -17.91 -4.62 -25.40
C ASN A 232 -16.87 -4.48 -24.28
N ASP A 233 -15.59 -4.52 -24.65
CA ASP A 233 -14.53 -4.29 -23.68
C ASP A 233 -14.63 -2.89 -23.05
N PHE A 234 -14.42 -2.81 -21.74
CA PHE A 234 -14.55 -1.54 -21.02
C PHE A 234 -13.39 -0.58 -21.33
N MET A 235 -13.74 0.68 -21.54
CA MET A 235 -12.81 1.79 -21.36
C MET A 235 -12.74 2.11 -19.86
N PHE A 236 -11.55 2.47 -19.38
CA PHE A 236 -11.36 2.81 -17.97
C PHE A 236 -10.63 4.14 -17.84
N GLY A 237 -10.87 4.82 -16.73
CA GLY A 237 -10.33 6.15 -16.52
C GLY A 237 -10.52 6.65 -15.12
N ILE A 238 -9.82 7.73 -14.80
CA ILE A 238 -9.92 8.42 -13.52
C ILE A 238 -10.34 9.85 -13.82
N THR A 239 -11.38 10.31 -13.15
CA THR A 239 -11.82 11.70 -13.21
C THR A 239 -11.92 12.28 -11.82
N GLY A 240 -11.81 13.58 -11.70
CA GLY A 240 -12.09 14.27 -10.45
C GLY A 240 -12.63 15.66 -10.71
N ASN A 241 -13.31 16.19 -9.72
CA ASN A 241 -13.74 17.58 -9.69
C ASN A 241 -13.41 18.20 -8.33
N ILE A 242 -13.02 19.47 -8.35
CA ILE A 242 -12.70 20.23 -7.15
C ILE A 242 -13.37 21.59 -7.24
N SER A 243 -14.14 21.91 -6.20
CA SER A 243 -14.77 23.21 -6.02
C SER A 243 -13.72 24.32 -6.04
N PRO A 244 -13.95 25.44 -6.75
CA PRO A 244 -13.03 26.59 -6.72
C PRO A 244 -12.79 27.17 -5.33
N SER A 245 -13.67 26.89 -4.36
CA SER A 245 -13.57 27.34 -2.97
C SER A 245 -12.90 26.35 -2.03
N SER A 246 -12.59 25.13 -2.51
CA SER A 246 -11.89 24.10 -1.75
C SER A 246 -10.38 24.20 -1.96
N GLN A 247 -9.61 23.73 -0.97
CA GLN A 247 -8.15 23.61 -1.05
C GLN A 247 -7.72 22.14 -1.17
N GLU A 248 -8.68 21.24 -1.37
CA GLU A 248 -8.43 19.84 -1.63
C GLU A 248 -7.69 19.68 -2.96
N VAL A 249 -6.77 18.72 -3.00
CA VAL A 249 -6.04 18.32 -4.20
C VAL A 249 -6.07 16.80 -4.24
N TYR A 250 -6.53 16.24 -5.35
CA TYR A 250 -6.44 14.81 -5.60
C TYR A 250 -5.16 14.48 -6.35
N GLU A 251 -4.43 13.51 -5.85
CA GLU A 251 -3.20 13.04 -6.45
C GLU A 251 -3.31 11.55 -6.77
N ILE A 252 -3.06 11.18 -8.03
CA ILE A 252 -3.02 9.80 -8.50
C ILE A 252 -1.55 9.42 -8.68
N LEU A 253 -1.12 8.40 -7.95
CA LEU A 253 0.27 7.94 -7.93
C LEU A 253 0.47 6.74 -8.86
N LYS A 254 -0.55 5.89 -8.99
CA LYS A 254 -0.47 4.63 -9.75
C LYS A 254 -1.83 4.19 -10.24
N LEU A 255 -1.87 3.54 -11.39
CA LEU A 255 -2.99 2.74 -11.84
C LEU A 255 -2.44 1.49 -12.53
N ASN A 256 -2.68 0.33 -11.94
CA ASN A 256 -2.29 -0.96 -12.50
C ASN A 256 -3.51 -1.71 -12.99
N VAL A 257 -3.35 -2.42 -14.09
CA VAL A 257 -4.41 -3.25 -14.69
C VAL A 257 -3.83 -4.62 -15.01
N TRP A 258 -4.50 -5.67 -14.55
CA TRP A 258 -4.19 -7.06 -14.87
C TRP A 258 -5.40 -7.72 -15.52
N SER A 259 -5.16 -8.56 -16.52
CA SER A 259 -6.18 -9.39 -17.18
C SER A 259 -6.49 -10.68 -16.42
N HIS A 260 -6.14 -10.72 -15.13
CA HIS A 260 -6.33 -11.86 -14.24
C HIS A 260 -6.53 -11.37 -12.80
N LEU A 261 -6.92 -12.28 -11.92
CA LEU A 261 -6.96 -12.02 -10.48
C LEU A 261 -5.56 -12.07 -9.87
N THR A 262 -5.10 -10.96 -9.31
CA THR A 262 -3.86 -10.97 -8.52
C THR A 262 -4.04 -11.73 -7.21
N ASN A 263 -2.95 -12.18 -6.60
CA ASN A 263 -3.01 -12.89 -5.32
C ASN A 263 -3.69 -12.05 -4.22
N ASP A 264 -3.38 -10.75 -4.17
CA ASP A 264 -3.99 -9.83 -3.22
C ASP A 264 -5.46 -9.52 -3.55
N ALA A 265 -5.87 -9.65 -4.83
CA ALA A 265 -7.28 -9.60 -5.22
C ALA A 265 -8.03 -10.88 -4.82
N ILE A 266 -7.35 -11.96 -4.46
CA ILE A 266 -7.99 -13.18 -3.96
C ILE A 266 -8.09 -13.14 -2.43
N ASP A 267 -7.10 -12.56 -1.75
CA ASP A 267 -7.11 -12.44 -0.30
C ASP A 267 -8.13 -11.40 0.18
N ASP A 268 -8.90 -11.77 1.21
CA ASP A 268 -9.88 -10.93 1.88
C ASP A 268 -9.30 -10.59 3.26
N HIS A 269 -8.16 -9.89 3.33
CA HIS A 269 -7.49 -9.46 4.58
C HIS A 269 -8.39 -8.55 5.43
N ALA A 270 -9.52 -9.05 5.91
CA ALA A 270 -10.33 -8.45 6.95
C ALA A 270 -9.49 -8.54 8.21
N LEU A 271 -8.84 -7.43 8.57
CA LEU A 271 -8.22 -7.26 9.86
C LEU A 271 -9.26 -7.65 10.92
N MET A 272 -8.98 -8.75 11.60
CA MET A 272 -9.62 -9.12 12.85
C MET A 272 -9.29 -8.02 13.87
N SER A 273 -10.09 -6.96 13.91
CA SER A 273 -10.25 -6.15 15.11
C SER A 273 -11.45 -6.72 15.85
N ASP A 274 -11.17 -7.37 16.97
CA ASP A 274 -12.13 -7.54 18.06
C ASP A 274 -13.14 -8.70 17.93
N GLY A 275 -12.71 -9.86 17.41
CA GLY A 275 -13.22 -11.18 17.85
C GLY A 275 -14.74 -11.45 17.86
N ASN A 276 -15.57 -10.64 17.20
CA ASN A 276 -17.01 -10.83 17.08
C ASN A 276 -17.45 -10.38 15.69
N LEU A 277 -17.91 -11.34 14.87
CA LEU A 277 -18.71 -11.04 13.69
C LEU A 277 -20.02 -10.38 14.15
N LYS A 278 -20.20 -9.08 13.91
CA LYS A 278 -21.54 -8.52 13.66
C LYS A 278 -21.83 -8.66 12.18
N ILE A 279 -22.28 -9.84 11.77
CA ILE A 279 -23.14 -9.91 10.59
C ILE A 279 -24.53 -9.53 11.10
N GLU A 280 -24.86 -8.24 11.06
CA GLU A 280 -26.25 -7.83 11.21
C GLU A 280 -26.93 -8.02 9.84
N TYR A 281 -27.34 -9.24 9.53
CA TYR A 281 -28.33 -9.46 8.48
C TYR A 281 -29.70 -9.07 9.04
N LYS A 282 -30.20 -7.89 8.68
CA LYS A 282 -31.63 -7.62 8.79
C LYS A 282 -32.32 -8.24 7.59
N THR A 283 -32.53 -9.55 7.61
CA THR A 283 -33.42 -10.22 6.67
C THR A 283 -34.86 -10.02 7.13
N VAL A 284 -35.53 -9.02 6.55
CA VAL A 284 -36.99 -9.04 6.47
C VAL A 284 -37.33 -10.01 5.34
N THR A 285 -37.84 -11.20 5.66
CA THR A 285 -39.00 -11.80 4.97
C THR A 285 -39.37 -13.18 5.55
N ALA A 286 -40.66 -13.27 5.86
CA ALA A 286 -41.60 -14.39 5.82
C ALA A 286 -41.08 -15.84 5.81
N ASP A 287 -41.70 -16.63 6.69
CA ASP A 287 -41.68 -18.08 6.81
C ASP A 287 -41.76 -18.81 5.46
N ASP A 288 -40.75 -19.63 5.14
CA ASP A 288 -40.92 -20.85 4.35
C ASP A 288 -39.95 -21.94 4.86
N PRO A 289 -40.45 -23.11 5.31
CA PRO A 289 -39.63 -24.12 5.96
C PRO A 289 -39.15 -25.15 4.95
N LYS A 290 -38.00 -24.90 4.29
CA LYS A 290 -37.13 -25.93 3.69
C LYS A 290 -35.89 -25.29 3.08
N ASP A 291 -34.92 -24.95 3.92
CA ASP A 291 -33.55 -24.78 3.43
C ASP A 291 -32.61 -25.72 4.17
N THR A 292 -32.03 -26.63 3.39
CA THR A 292 -31.13 -27.67 3.86
C THR A 292 -29.77 -27.02 4.09
N TYR A 293 -29.45 -26.74 5.35
CA TYR A 293 -28.14 -26.24 5.78
C TYR A 293 -27.06 -27.26 5.39
N ILE A 294 -26.21 -26.91 4.42
CA ILE A 294 -24.99 -27.65 4.08
C ILE A 294 -23.84 -27.01 4.88
N PRO A 295 -23.34 -27.63 5.96
CA PRO A 295 -22.19 -27.09 6.67
C PRO A 295 -20.93 -27.12 5.79
N PRO A 296 -20.03 -26.13 5.90
CA PRO A 296 -18.79 -26.11 5.15
C PRO A 296 -17.95 -27.34 5.47
N SER A 297 -17.45 -28.00 4.42
CA SER A 297 -16.87 -29.34 4.49
C SER A 297 -15.56 -29.44 5.26
N ARG A 298 -14.90 -28.32 5.60
CA ARG A 298 -13.75 -28.27 6.52
C ARG A 298 -13.67 -26.93 7.25
N ILE A 299 -13.77 -26.97 8.58
CA ILE A 299 -13.33 -25.89 9.46
C ILE A 299 -11.81 -25.80 9.31
N ARG A 300 -11.30 -24.78 8.60
CA ARG A 300 -9.85 -24.55 8.55
C ARG A 300 -9.41 -23.97 9.89
N GLU A 301 -8.51 -24.68 10.52
CA GLU A 301 -7.87 -24.30 11.77
C GLU A 301 -7.04 -23.02 11.55
N SER A 302 -7.34 -21.96 12.32
CA SER A 302 -6.68 -20.66 12.21
C SER A 302 -5.18 -20.80 12.50
N LEU A 303 -4.34 -19.90 11.98
CA LEU A 303 -2.89 -19.92 12.24
C LEU A 303 -2.58 -19.84 13.75
N MET A 304 -3.41 -19.13 14.52
CA MET A 304 -3.28 -19.04 15.97
C MET A 304 -3.76 -20.32 16.67
N GLU A 305 -4.83 -20.97 16.18
CA GLU A 305 -5.28 -22.28 16.64
C GLU A 305 -4.23 -23.36 16.32
N ARG A 306 -3.59 -23.26 15.15
CA ARG A 306 -2.51 -24.13 14.68
C ARG A 306 -1.22 -23.90 15.45
N ASN A 307 -0.86 -22.64 15.75
CA ASN A 307 0.29 -22.31 16.60
C ASN A 307 0.05 -22.68 18.06
N ARG A 308 -1.18 -22.52 18.57
CA ARG A 308 -1.58 -22.96 19.92
C ARG A 308 -1.55 -24.48 20.02
N LYS A 309 -2.18 -25.19 19.07
CA LYS A 309 -2.11 -26.64 18.98
C LYS A 309 -0.69 -27.12 18.77
N HIS A 310 0.12 -26.47 17.95
CA HIS A 310 1.51 -26.84 17.74
C HIS A 310 2.37 -26.61 18.98
N LYS A 311 2.11 -25.54 19.74
CA LYS A 311 2.75 -25.31 21.05
C LYS A 311 2.29 -26.33 22.08
N GLU A 312 1.00 -26.68 22.10
CA GLU A 312 0.45 -27.76 22.94
C GLU A 312 0.99 -29.14 22.54
N GLU A 313 1.21 -29.37 21.23
CA GLU A 313 1.77 -30.59 20.67
C GLU A 313 3.27 -30.68 20.96
N ILE A 314 4.03 -29.58 20.89
CA ILE A 314 5.43 -29.51 21.31
C ILE A 314 5.54 -29.74 22.82
N LEU A 315 4.66 -29.15 23.63
CA LEU A 315 4.61 -29.38 25.07
C LEU A 315 4.18 -30.82 25.40
N ARG A 316 3.29 -31.43 24.59
CA ARG A 316 2.97 -32.86 24.67
C ARG A 316 4.14 -33.73 24.24
N GLN A 317 4.81 -33.42 23.15
CA GLN A 317 5.98 -34.14 22.66
C GLN A 317 7.14 -34.07 23.65
N GLN A 318 7.35 -32.92 24.31
CA GLN A 318 8.31 -32.76 25.42
C GLN A 318 7.92 -33.56 26.67
N ARG A 319 6.62 -33.71 26.95
CA ARG A 319 6.13 -34.60 28.02
C ARG A 319 6.22 -36.09 27.64
N VAL A 320 6.04 -36.41 26.36
CA VAL A 320 6.14 -37.77 25.80
C VAL A 320 7.61 -38.18 25.60
N THR A 321 8.57 -37.25 25.44
CA THR A 321 10.00 -37.58 25.41
C THR A 321 10.53 -38.08 26.75
N HIS A 322 9.79 -37.91 27.85
CA HIS A 322 10.08 -38.57 29.13
C HIS A 322 9.38 -39.92 29.32
N GLN A 323 8.47 -40.30 28.44
CA GLN A 323 7.79 -41.59 28.45
C GLN A 323 7.38 -42.02 27.04
N GLN A 324 8.32 -42.62 26.28
CA GLN A 324 8.14 -43.62 25.22
C GLN A 324 9.19 -43.47 24.10
N GLY A 325 10.36 -44.08 24.32
CA GLY A 325 11.13 -44.63 23.21
C GLY A 325 10.49 -45.96 22.80
N LYS A 326 9.75 -45.99 21.70
CA LYS A 326 9.33 -47.19 20.93
C LYS A 326 8.31 -46.75 19.88
N GLU A 327 8.76 -46.16 18.77
CA GLU A 327 8.06 -46.27 17.47
C GLU A 327 8.79 -45.65 16.26
N ASP A 328 10.01 -45.12 16.40
CA ASP A 328 10.82 -44.68 15.23
C ASP A 328 11.56 -45.82 14.50
N ASN A 329 11.35 -47.07 14.91
CA ASN A 329 12.21 -48.19 14.51
C ASN A 329 11.94 -48.73 13.10
N LYS A 330 11.03 -48.20 12.28
CA LYS A 330 10.68 -48.90 11.03
C LYS A 330 11.76 -48.77 9.95
N ILE A 331 12.38 -47.61 9.82
CA ILE A 331 13.47 -47.38 8.85
C ILE A 331 14.78 -47.95 9.37
N ASP A 332 15.08 -47.77 10.66
CA ASP A 332 16.27 -48.37 11.30
C ASP A 332 16.23 -49.91 11.33
N LEU A 333 15.05 -50.52 11.52
CA LEU A 333 14.89 -51.97 11.41
C LEU A 333 15.04 -52.46 9.97
N LEU A 334 14.54 -51.72 8.98
CA LEU A 334 14.69 -52.08 7.56
C LEU A 334 16.16 -51.95 7.10
N LEU A 335 16.87 -50.92 7.55
CA LEU A 335 18.29 -50.74 7.26
C LEU A 335 19.17 -51.79 7.95
N ASN A 336 18.88 -52.13 9.21
CA ASN A 336 19.54 -53.24 9.89
C ASN A 336 19.24 -54.60 9.25
N ASP A 337 18.01 -54.86 8.79
CA ASP A 337 17.65 -56.10 8.08
C ASP A 337 18.36 -56.19 6.72
N ILE A 338 18.49 -55.07 6.00
CA ILE A 338 19.25 -55.00 4.75
C ILE A 338 20.75 -55.25 5.02
N SER A 339 21.33 -54.61 6.04
CA SER A 339 22.74 -54.82 6.43
C SER A 339 23.01 -56.28 6.82
N PHE A 340 22.11 -56.89 7.59
CA PHE A 340 22.23 -58.30 8.01
C PHE A 340 22.09 -59.27 6.83
N LYS A 341 21.22 -58.97 5.86
CA LYS A 341 21.08 -59.77 4.64
C LYS A 341 22.29 -59.66 3.72
N LEU A 342 22.92 -58.48 3.64
CA LEU A 342 24.15 -58.24 2.90
C LEU A 342 25.34 -59.00 3.51
N GLU A 343 25.48 -58.99 4.83
CA GLU A 343 26.52 -59.74 5.55
C GLU A 343 26.35 -61.26 5.35
N ASN A 344 25.11 -61.76 5.40
CA ASN A 344 24.83 -63.18 5.15
C ASN A 344 25.07 -63.59 3.68
N LEU A 345 24.85 -62.66 2.73
CA LEU A 345 25.20 -62.84 1.33
C LEU A 345 26.72 -62.88 1.13
N GLU A 346 27.47 -62.00 1.81
CA GLU A 346 28.93 -61.97 1.79
C GLU A 346 29.54 -63.27 2.35
N LEU A 347 29.00 -63.79 3.45
CA LEU A 347 29.41 -65.07 4.03
C LEU A 347 29.15 -66.26 3.07
N ARG A 348 28.00 -66.25 2.38
CA ARG A 348 27.68 -67.27 1.37
C ARG A 348 28.57 -67.17 0.12
N LEU A 349 28.87 -65.96 -0.34
CA LEU A 349 29.78 -65.72 -1.46
C LEU A 349 31.21 -66.17 -1.14
N SER A 350 31.68 -65.88 0.07
CA SER A 350 32.98 -66.32 0.58
C SER A 350 33.08 -67.84 0.69
N SER A 351 31.98 -68.51 1.07
CA SER A 351 31.92 -69.97 1.09
C SER A 351 31.90 -70.60 -0.31
N MET A 352 31.33 -69.92 -1.31
CA MET A 352 31.41 -70.35 -2.72
C MET A 352 32.82 -70.20 -3.29
N ASP A 353 33.54 -69.12 -2.95
CA ASP A 353 34.93 -68.91 -3.40
C ASP A 353 35.87 -70.04 -2.92
N SER A 354 35.71 -70.50 -1.68
CA SER A 354 36.47 -71.66 -1.15
C SER A 354 36.14 -73.00 -1.82
N SER A 355 34.94 -73.17 -2.39
CA SER A 355 34.51 -74.41 -3.07
C SER A 355 34.95 -74.53 -4.54
N VAL A 356 35.53 -73.47 -5.11
CA VAL A 356 35.94 -73.37 -6.52
C VAL A 356 37.44 -73.68 -6.73
N SER A 357 38.16 -74.04 -5.66
CA SER A 357 39.61 -74.30 -5.69
C SER A 357 40.03 -75.72 -6.12
N GLY A 358 39.12 -76.49 -6.73
CA GLY A 358 39.37 -77.82 -7.29
C GLY A 358 39.07 -77.92 -8.79
N ASP A 359 40.13 -77.77 -9.60
CA ASP A 359 40.33 -78.18 -11.01
C ASP A 359 39.10 -78.29 -11.96
N THR A 360 38.88 -77.28 -12.83
CA THR A 360 38.77 -77.34 -14.33
C THR A 360 37.97 -76.17 -14.97
N SER A 361 38.34 -75.85 -16.22
CA SER A 361 37.69 -74.96 -17.23
C SER A 361 38.03 -73.45 -17.27
N TYR A 362 38.12 -72.88 -18.47
CA TYR A 362 38.35 -71.44 -18.75
C TYR A 362 37.22 -70.55 -18.19
N ASP A 363 36.00 -71.10 -18.06
CA ASP A 363 34.84 -70.42 -17.50
C ASP A 363 34.94 -70.16 -15.98
N THR A 364 35.66 -70.97 -15.21
CA THR A 364 35.76 -70.79 -13.74
C THR A 364 36.67 -69.61 -13.35
N LYS A 365 37.64 -69.24 -14.19
CA LYS A 365 38.43 -68.01 -14.02
C LYS A 365 37.62 -66.74 -14.29
N VAL A 366 36.72 -66.78 -15.28
CA VAL A 366 35.82 -65.65 -15.60
C VAL A 366 34.81 -65.45 -14.46
N LEU A 367 34.27 -66.54 -13.91
CA LEU A 367 33.40 -66.48 -12.73
C LEU A 367 34.13 -65.91 -11.49
N GLY A 368 35.36 -66.32 -11.21
CA GLY A 368 36.14 -65.78 -10.08
C GLY A 368 36.43 -64.27 -10.22
N ALA A 369 36.69 -63.78 -11.44
CA ALA A 369 36.84 -62.35 -11.71
C ALA A 369 35.51 -61.59 -11.52
N GLN A 370 34.40 -62.12 -12.02
CA GLN A 370 33.07 -61.52 -11.84
C GLN A 370 32.61 -61.52 -10.38
N LEU A 371 32.95 -62.56 -9.60
CA LEU A 371 32.65 -62.61 -8.18
C LEU A 371 33.41 -61.52 -7.40
N LYS A 372 34.66 -61.26 -7.79
CA LYS A 372 35.48 -60.18 -7.22
C LYS A 372 34.96 -58.79 -7.59
N ASP A 373 34.43 -58.62 -8.80
CA ASP A 373 33.77 -57.38 -9.20
C ASP A 373 32.44 -57.18 -8.44
N ILE A 374 31.69 -58.24 -8.16
CA ILE A 374 30.47 -58.18 -7.35
C ILE A 374 30.78 -57.83 -5.89
N THR A 375 31.82 -58.40 -5.29
CA THR A 375 32.21 -58.07 -3.91
C THR A 375 32.70 -56.63 -3.78
N THR A 376 33.44 -56.12 -4.76
CA THR A 376 33.87 -54.70 -4.77
C THR A 376 32.71 -53.73 -4.99
N ILE A 377 31.72 -54.08 -5.82
CA ILE A 377 30.49 -53.30 -5.98
C ILE A 377 29.68 -53.31 -4.67
N GLN A 378 29.62 -54.44 -3.96
CA GLN A 378 28.90 -54.58 -2.71
C GLN A 378 29.53 -53.74 -1.58
N THR A 379 30.86 -53.75 -1.44
CA THR A 379 31.55 -52.91 -0.45
C THR A 379 31.39 -51.42 -0.75
N GLN A 380 31.40 -51.04 -2.03
CA GLN A 380 31.15 -49.66 -2.47
C GLN A 380 29.71 -49.21 -2.17
N GLN A 381 28.71 -50.10 -2.29
CA GLN A 381 27.33 -49.82 -1.91
C GLN A 381 27.17 -49.64 -0.39
N GLN A 382 27.87 -50.43 0.42
CA GLN A 382 27.84 -50.30 1.88
C GLN A 382 28.44 -48.97 2.34
N GLU A 383 29.54 -48.54 1.71
CA GLU A 383 30.16 -47.24 1.98
C GLU A 383 29.24 -46.07 1.56
N ALA A 384 28.58 -46.18 0.41
CA ALA A 384 27.60 -45.20 -0.04
C ALA A 384 26.40 -45.08 0.92
N LEU A 385 25.90 -46.20 1.46
CA LEU A 385 24.83 -46.20 2.46
C LEU A 385 25.28 -45.54 3.76
N SER A 386 26.49 -45.83 4.23
CA SER A 386 27.07 -45.21 5.44
C SER A 386 27.23 -43.70 5.28
N ASN A 387 27.74 -43.24 4.13
CA ASN A 387 27.90 -41.82 3.83
C ASN A 387 26.54 -41.10 3.72
N LEU A 388 25.52 -41.77 3.19
CA LEU A 388 24.16 -41.23 3.08
C LEU A 388 23.49 -41.11 4.45
N GLN A 389 23.70 -42.10 5.34
CA GLN A 389 23.22 -42.04 6.73
C GLN A 389 23.88 -40.89 7.49
N GLN A 390 25.19 -40.73 7.36
CA GLN A 390 25.92 -39.62 7.97
C GLN A 390 25.47 -38.25 7.43
N SER A 391 25.24 -38.15 6.12
CA SER A 391 24.73 -36.93 5.48
C SER A 391 23.30 -36.60 5.94
N TYR A 392 22.46 -37.60 6.15
CA TYR A 392 21.12 -37.44 6.69
C TYR A 392 21.13 -36.93 8.13
N ASP A 393 21.98 -37.49 8.99
CA ASP A 393 22.13 -37.03 10.37
C ASP A 393 22.73 -35.61 10.45
N GLN A 394 23.70 -35.29 9.60
CA GLN A 394 24.23 -33.94 9.47
C GLN A 394 23.15 -32.96 8.98
N PHE A 395 22.38 -33.32 7.95
CA PHE A 395 21.28 -32.50 7.47
C PHE A 395 20.22 -32.25 8.54
N LYS A 396 19.83 -33.29 9.30
CA LYS A 396 18.88 -33.18 10.41
C LYS A 396 19.37 -32.22 11.49
N THR A 397 20.64 -32.33 11.89
CA THR A 397 21.23 -31.44 12.90
C THR A 397 21.36 -30.00 12.39
N THR A 398 21.75 -29.79 11.13
CA THR A 398 21.79 -28.46 10.51
C THR A 398 20.41 -27.82 10.42
N LEU A 399 19.38 -28.56 10.02
CA LEU A 399 17.99 -28.06 9.97
C LEU A 399 17.50 -27.61 11.35
N VAL A 400 17.71 -28.42 12.38
CA VAL A 400 17.32 -28.09 13.75
C VAL A 400 18.05 -26.84 14.25
N HIS A 401 19.34 -26.71 13.91
CA HIS A 401 20.14 -25.54 14.29
C HIS A 401 19.65 -24.26 13.60
N GLN A 402 19.48 -24.29 12.27
CA GLN A 402 18.98 -23.16 11.47
C GLN A 402 17.58 -22.72 11.92
N TYR A 403 16.71 -23.68 12.22
CA TYR A 403 15.36 -23.40 12.70
C TYR A 403 15.37 -22.74 14.09
N THR A 404 16.30 -23.16 14.97
CA THR A 404 16.47 -22.57 16.30
C THR A 404 16.99 -21.13 16.21
N GLU A 405 17.94 -20.85 15.32
CA GLU A 405 18.44 -19.48 15.10
C GLU A 405 17.38 -18.55 14.51
N LEU A 406 16.56 -19.05 13.57
CA LEU A 406 15.43 -18.30 13.04
C LEU A 406 14.42 -17.95 14.14
N LEU A 407 14.08 -18.89 15.01
CA LEU A 407 13.16 -18.61 16.11
C LEU A 407 13.73 -17.60 17.11
N GLN A 408 15.03 -17.67 17.40
CA GLN A 408 15.69 -16.71 18.29
C GLN A 408 15.74 -15.30 17.69
N SER A 409 16.04 -15.19 16.39
CA SER A 409 16.06 -13.90 15.69
C SER A 409 14.67 -13.28 15.59
N VAL A 410 13.64 -14.07 15.28
CA VAL A 410 12.23 -13.63 15.28
C VAL A 410 11.79 -13.19 16.68
N SER A 411 12.15 -13.94 17.74
CA SER A 411 11.85 -13.56 19.12
C SER A 411 12.51 -12.24 19.52
N LYS A 412 13.79 -12.04 19.17
CA LYS A 412 14.51 -10.78 19.44
C LYS A 412 13.91 -9.60 18.66
N LEU A 413 13.48 -9.83 17.43
CA LEU A 413 12.84 -8.80 16.61
C LEU A 413 11.50 -8.38 17.24
N ASN A 414 10.69 -9.35 17.67
CA ASN A 414 9.42 -9.09 18.32
C ASN A 414 9.60 -8.32 19.64
N GLU A 415 10.60 -8.70 20.45
CA GLU A 415 10.93 -7.97 21.69
C GLU A 415 11.38 -6.53 21.41
N LYS A 416 12.20 -6.31 20.38
CA LYS A 416 12.64 -4.98 19.96
C LYS A 416 11.48 -4.11 19.49
N VAL A 417 10.60 -4.65 18.65
CA VAL A 417 9.41 -3.94 18.16
C VAL A 417 8.47 -3.57 19.31
N ILE A 418 8.24 -4.48 20.26
CA ILE A 418 7.43 -4.21 21.45
C ILE A 418 8.06 -3.11 22.32
N GLY A 419 9.39 -3.09 22.43
CA GLY A 419 10.13 -2.04 23.13
C GLY A 419 9.97 -0.66 22.47
N GLU A 420 10.17 -0.61 21.15
CA GLU A 420 10.10 0.61 20.34
C GLU A 420 8.67 1.18 20.32
N VAL A 421 7.65 0.33 20.23
CA VAL A 421 6.24 0.74 20.32
C VAL A 421 5.90 1.31 21.70
N ARG A 422 6.41 0.73 22.80
CA ARG A 422 6.20 1.29 24.15
C ARG A 422 6.87 2.65 24.32
N GLU A 423 8.08 2.82 23.79
CA GLU A 423 8.79 4.09 23.83
C GLU A 423 8.06 5.18 23.03
N HIS A 424 7.55 4.82 21.85
CA HIS A 424 6.69 5.71 21.05
C HIS A 424 5.40 6.08 21.78
N GLN A 425 4.73 5.12 22.45
CA GLN A 425 3.54 5.41 23.25
C GLN A 425 3.82 6.41 24.37
N TYR A 426 4.94 6.25 25.09
CA TYR A 426 5.34 7.16 26.15
C TYR A 426 5.67 8.57 25.62
N SER A 427 6.38 8.65 24.49
CA SER A 427 6.67 9.92 23.81
C SER A 427 5.39 10.62 23.33
N THR A 428 4.42 9.87 22.78
CA THR A 428 3.13 10.44 22.38
C THR A 428 2.28 10.90 23.56
N GLU A 429 2.35 10.24 24.71
CA GLU A 429 1.65 10.70 25.93
C GLU A 429 2.27 12.01 26.47
N GLU A 430 3.61 12.15 26.41
CA GLU A 430 4.29 13.39 26.79
C GLU A 430 3.95 14.54 25.82
N LEU A 431 3.88 14.26 24.52
CA LEU A 431 3.43 15.22 23.52
C LEU A 431 1.97 15.62 23.75
N GLY A 432 1.09 14.66 24.08
CA GLY A 432 -0.30 14.94 24.46
C GLY A 432 -0.39 15.92 25.64
N LYS A 433 0.40 15.70 26.71
CA LYS A 433 0.45 16.61 27.87
C LYS A 433 0.95 18.02 27.50
N LYS A 434 1.94 18.13 26.60
CA LYS A 434 2.43 19.42 26.10
C LYS A 434 1.39 20.14 25.24
N VAL A 435 0.66 19.40 24.40
CA VAL A 435 -0.42 19.94 23.57
C VAL A 435 -1.60 20.38 24.44
N ASP A 436 -1.97 19.63 25.47
CA ASP A 436 -3.02 20.01 26.41
C ASP A 436 -2.65 21.27 27.21
N LEU A 437 -1.37 21.40 27.61
CA LEU A 437 -0.86 22.63 28.23
C LEU A 437 -0.93 23.84 27.28
N LEU A 438 -0.57 23.66 26.01
CA LEU A 438 -0.67 24.71 25.01
C LEU A 438 -2.13 25.08 24.71
N MET A 439 -3.02 24.09 24.64
CA MET A 439 -4.46 24.30 24.42
C MET A 439 -5.10 25.04 25.60
N SER A 440 -4.74 24.67 26.83
CA SER A 440 -5.16 25.36 28.06
C SER A 440 -4.70 26.82 28.05
N ASN A 441 -3.42 27.07 27.74
CA ASN A 441 -2.85 28.41 27.70
C ASN A 441 -3.48 29.25 26.57
N HIS A 442 -3.69 28.67 25.39
CA HIS A 442 -4.37 29.36 24.28
C HIS A 442 -5.83 29.69 24.61
N LYS A 443 -6.51 28.84 25.38
CA LYS A 443 -7.88 29.09 25.87
C LYS A 443 -7.91 30.23 26.90
N GLU A 444 -6.92 30.30 27.79
CA GLU A 444 -6.76 31.39 28.75
C GLU A 444 -6.47 32.72 28.04
N VAL A 445 -5.55 32.72 27.06
CA VAL A 445 -5.23 33.89 26.24
C VAL A 445 -6.47 34.36 25.48
N ALA A 446 -7.22 33.44 24.84
CA ALA A 446 -8.47 33.79 24.16
C ALA A 446 -9.51 34.41 25.11
N TYR A 447 -9.63 33.89 26.33
CA TYR A 447 -10.51 34.46 27.37
C TYR A 447 -10.07 35.86 27.82
N GLN A 448 -8.76 36.10 27.95
CA GLN A 448 -8.21 37.43 28.27
C GLN A 448 -8.45 38.45 27.15
N TYR A 449 -8.32 38.06 25.88
CA TYR A 449 -8.66 38.94 24.75
C TYR A 449 -10.15 39.26 24.68
N GLN A 450 -11.01 38.29 25.00
CA GLN A 450 -12.46 38.48 24.97
C GLN A 450 -12.95 39.39 26.12
N ASN A 451 -12.35 39.27 27.31
CA ASN A 451 -12.67 40.17 28.44
C ASN A 451 -11.99 41.54 28.33
N GLY A 452 -10.77 41.62 27.79
CA GLY A 452 -10.08 42.90 27.54
C GLY A 452 -10.80 43.79 26.52
N ASN A 453 -11.49 43.19 25.54
CA ASN A 453 -12.33 43.93 24.58
C ASN A 453 -13.62 44.50 25.17
N ASN A 454 -14.07 44.02 26.35
CA ASN A 454 -15.25 44.57 27.02
C ASN A 454 -14.92 45.76 27.95
N GLU A 455 -13.69 45.86 28.45
CA GLU A 455 -13.25 47.05 29.21
C GLU A 455 -12.79 48.21 28.30
N PHE A 456 -12.24 47.94 27.12
CA PHE A 456 -11.76 49.00 26.22
C PHE A 456 -12.86 49.65 25.36
N ARG A 457 -14.03 49.03 25.19
CA ARG A 457 -15.11 49.60 24.36
C ARG A 457 -15.95 50.69 25.02
N ASN A 458 -15.79 50.95 26.32
CA ASN A 458 -16.62 51.92 27.04
C ASN A 458 -15.95 53.28 27.32
N ASN A 459 -14.65 53.47 27.03
CA ASN A 459 -13.95 54.72 27.37
C ASN A 459 -13.33 55.49 26.18
N GLU A 460 -13.25 54.91 24.97
CA GLU A 460 -12.58 55.56 23.84
C GLU A 460 -13.50 56.40 22.93
N ALA A 461 -14.83 56.29 23.08
CA ALA A 461 -15.79 56.98 22.21
C ALA A 461 -16.01 58.47 22.55
N ASP A 462 -15.67 58.94 23.75
CA ASP A 462 -16.00 60.31 24.21
C ASP A 462 -14.84 61.31 24.20
N LEU A 463 -13.58 60.87 24.05
CA LEU A 463 -12.41 61.76 24.17
C LEU A 463 -11.97 62.39 22.83
N LEU A 464 -12.13 61.67 21.72
CA LEU A 464 -11.73 62.16 20.39
C LEU A 464 -12.58 63.33 19.86
N PRO A 465 -13.92 63.35 20.02
CA PRO A 465 -14.74 64.48 19.55
C PRO A 465 -14.50 65.76 20.35
N SER A 466 -14.12 65.63 21.62
CA SER A 466 -13.94 66.78 22.53
C SER A 466 -12.61 67.50 22.31
N ILE A 467 -11.53 66.74 22.07
CA ILE A 467 -10.19 67.29 21.79
C ILE A 467 -10.15 68.02 20.43
N ILE A 468 -10.78 67.45 19.39
CA ILE A 468 -10.85 68.07 18.06
C ILE A 468 -11.60 69.42 18.12
N ARG A 469 -12.66 69.51 18.93
CA ARG A 469 -13.50 70.72 19.01
C ARG A 469 -12.83 71.85 19.80
N TRP A 470 -12.09 71.52 20.86
CA TRP A 470 -11.48 72.53 21.75
C TRP A 470 -10.09 73.00 21.35
N VAL A 471 -9.32 72.20 20.60
CA VAL A 471 -7.94 72.55 20.24
C VAL A 471 -7.84 73.05 18.79
N LEU A 472 -8.53 72.42 17.85
CA LEU A 472 -8.30 72.65 16.42
C LEU A 472 -8.99 73.92 15.91
N ILE A 473 -10.17 74.25 16.45
CA ILE A 473 -10.92 75.46 16.12
C ILE A 473 -10.16 76.76 16.48
N PRO A 474 -9.65 76.94 17.72
CA PRO A 474 -8.92 78.18 18.05
C PRO A 474 -7.60 78.32 17.29
N VAL A 475 -6.93 77.21 16.94
CA VAL A 475 -5.71 77.26 16.12
C VAL A 475 -6.00 77.75 14.70
N VAL A 476 -7.07 77.27 14.07
CA VAL A 476 -7.48 77.74 12.73
C VAL A 476 -7.89 79.21 12.75
N VAL A 477 -8.63 79.65 13.79
CA VAL A 477 -8.98 81.07 13.97
C VAL A 477 -7.72 81.93 14.16
N GLY A 478 -6.73 81.43 14.91
CA GLY A 478 -5.44 82.09 15.09
C GLY A 478 -4.69 82.29 13.76
N ILE A 479 -4.67 81.26 12.90
CA ILE A 479 -4.02 81.34 11.58
C ILE A 479 -4.74 82.36 10.68
N ILE A 480 -6.08 82.39 10.69
CA ILE A 480 -6.86 83.36 9.92
C ILE A 480 -6.56 84.79 10.39
N LEU A 481 -6.53 85.06 11.69
CA LEU A 481 -6.16 86.38 12.22
C LEU A 481 -4.74 86.79 11.81
N LEU A 482 -3.79 85.86 11.85
CA LEU A 482 -2.41 86.11 11.45
C LEU A 482 -2.31 86.49 9.96
N THR A 483 -3.06 85.79 9.09
CA THR A 483 -3.12 86.14 7.65
C THR A 483 -3.75 87.51 7.40
N ILE A 484 -4.77 87.91 8.18
CA ILE A 484 -5.36 89.25 8.09
C ILE A 484 -4.37 90.33 8.53
N VAL A 485 -3.62 90.11 9.61
CA VAL A 485 -2.60 91.06 10.09
C VAL A 485 -1.47 91.22 9.07
N VAL A 486 -0.98 90.11 8.50
CA VAL A 486 0.04 90.14 7.43
C VAL A 486 -0.49 90.85 6.18
N TYR A 487 -1.75 90.62 5.81
CA TYR A 487 -2.39 91.31 4.70
C TYR A 487 -2.46 92.82 4.94
N ARG A 488 -2.85 93.25 6.15
CA ARG A 488 -2.95 94.66 6.52
C ARG A 488 -1.59 95.36 6.54
N LEU A 489 -0.56 94.73 7.13
CA LEU A 489 0.81 95.24 7.11
C LEU A 489 1.36 95.39 5.69
N ARG A 490 1.07 94.43 4.81
CA ARG A 490 1.48 94.49 3.39
C ARG A 490 0.77 95.59 2.62
N HIS A 491 -0.46 95.93 3.02
CA HIS A 491 -1.23 97.02 2.41
C HIS A 491 -0.77 98.41 2.92
N ASP A 492 -0.45 98.53 4.22
CA ASP A 492 0.05 99.78 4.80
C ASP A 492 1.44 100.15 4.27
N ILE A 493 2.32 99.16 4.02
CA ILE A 493 3.64 99.38 3.39
C ILE A 493 3.51 99.92 1.95
N LYS A 494 2.40 99.64 1.26
CA LYS A 494 2.17 100.17 -0.10
C LYS A 494 1.72 101.64 -0.09
N HIS A 495 1.11 102.13 1.00
CA HIS A 495 0.73 103.55 1.12
C HIS A 495 1.86 104.45 1.62
N SER A 496 2.93 103.90 2.20
CA SER A 496 4.11 104.66 2.65
C SER A 496 5.12 104.99 1.53
N LYS A 497 4.90 104.55 0.28
CA LYS A 497 5.79 104.85 -0.86
C LYS A 497 5.29 105.99 -1.78
N LEU A 498 4.35 106.81 -1.30
CA LEU A 498 3.77 107.93 -2.06
C LEU A 498 3.75 109.26 -1.28
N LEU A 499 4.67 109.46 -0.33
CA LEU A 499 5.00 110.76 0.26
C LEU A 499 6.50 110.98 0.24
#